data_AF-A0A7V4HPN2-F1
#
_entry.id   AF-A0A7V4HPN2-F1
#
_cell.length_a   1.000
_cell.length_b   1.000
_cell.length_c   1.000
_cell.angle_alpha   90.00
_cell.angle_beta   90.00
_cell.angle_gamma   90.00
#
_symmetry.space_group_name_H-M   'P 1'
#
loop_
_entity.id
_entity.type
_entity.pdbx_description
1 polymer ?
#
loop_
_entity_poly.entity_id
_entity_poly.type
_entity_poly.pdbx_seq_one_letter_code
_entity_poly.pdbx_strand_id
1 'polypeptide(L)'
;MVKCCAAALCVFLGAAWIGAPSAALAGDEAGTTFRDLVRKYAKDGDGKTLAKKIGFSKNVEHVVALEYAVLLLAPDGKKAPVPDIKTHQFRIGDRIHVKIQPVGNSYIYILHEGASGQRLCLLPTSEEKPPFVKAGESVVLPEDGFFEFTEPPGNEQLLVVATEKPVSDLAALANVVFHKPDDQLTAQEKEIKNSIRAKVQERLQSIREQQAGATTYRGLLNDDALEEIHREVKQRGASETVIEEPVAAGRGSAFAMVASTKADAQPTLFVTIPLRSVAVKSGRP
;
A
#
# COMPACT_ATOMS: atom_id res chain seq x y z
N MET A 1 -61.96 25.97 30.90
CA MET A 1 -63.14 26.12 30.00
C MET A 1 -62.60 26.01 28.58
N VAL A 2 -62.93 25.05 27.72
CA VAL A 2 -64.06 24.11 27.59
C VAL A 2 -63.49 22.86 26.87
N LYS A 3 -63.89 21.66 27.32
CA LYS A 3 -63.80 20.41 26.54
C LYS A 3 -64.94 20.39 25.53
N CYS A 4 -64.71 19.94 24.30
CA CYS A 4 -65.75 19.28 23.51
C CYS A 4 -65.18 18.09 22.72
N CYS A 5 -65.97 17.02 22.74
CA CYS A 5 -65.72 15.67 22.24
C CYS A 5 -66.37 15.42 20.86
N ALA A 6 -66.11 14.20 20.34
CA ALA A 6 -66.81 13.41 19.31
C ALA A 6 -66.27 13.57 17.86
N ALA A 7 -65.58 12.55 17.30
CA ALA A 7 -66.07 11.27 16.73
C ALA A 7 -66.83 11.47 15.40
N ALA A 8 -66.76 10.67 14.34
CA ALA A 8 -65.93 9.58 13.83
C ALA A 8 -66.48 9.31 12.41
N LEU A 9 -65.67 8.99 11.38
CA LEU A 9 -65.90 7.91 10.40
C LEU A 9 -64.88 7.92 9.24
N CYS A 10 -64.56 6.70 8.82
CA CYS A 10 -63.61 6.22 7.82
C CYS A 10 -63.80 6.73 6.39
N VAL A 11 -62.71 6.80 5.60
CA VAL A 11 -62.55 6.05 4.33
C VAL A 11 -61.06 5.75 4.12
N PHE A 12 -60.76 4.48 3.83
CA PHE A 12 -59.46 3.96 3.41
C PHE A 12 -59.08 4.49 2.02
N LEU A 13 -57.88 5.03 1.88
CA LEU A 13 -57.19 5.13 0.60
C LEU A 13 -55.76 4.61 0.81
N GLY A 14 -55.53 3.40 0.31
CA GLY A 14 -54.22 2.76 0.31
C GLY A 14 -53.25 3.55 -0.55
N ALA A 15 -52.27 4.18 0.08
CA ALA A 15 -51.06 4.61 -0.61
C ALA A 15 -50.08 3.43 -0.59
N ALA A 16 -50.00 2.73 -1.72
CA ALA A 16 -48.99 1.73 -1.97
C ALA A 16 -47.60 2.35 -1.77
N TRP A 17 -46.85 1.78 -0.83
CA TRP A 17 -45.43 2.03 -0.69
C TRP A 17 -44.73 1.58 -1.97
N ILE A 18 -44.31 2.54 -2.80
CA ILE A 18 -43.32 2.29 -3.83
C ILE A 18 -41.98 2.24 -3.10
N GLY A 19 -41.67 1.07 -2.56
CA GLY A 19 -40.31 0.74 -2.14
C GLY A 19 -39.45 0.77 -3.39
N ALA A 20 -38.59 1.78 -3.50
CA ALA A 20 -37.50 1.76 -4.45
C ALA A 20 -36.68 0.47 -4.21
N PRO A 21 -36.32 -0.29 -5.25
CA PRO A 21 -35.44 -1.42 -5.07
C PRO A 21 -34.09 -0.86 -4.60
N SER A 22 -33.78 -1.06 -3.32
CA SER A 22 -32.40 -1.04 -2.86
C SER A 22 -31.64 -1.95 -3.81
N ALA A 23 -30.76 -1.35 -4.61
CA ALA A 23 -29.69 -2.06 -5.28
C ALA A 23 -28.79 -2.63 -4.18
N ALA A 24 -29.21 -3.76 -3.62
CA ALA A 24 -28.35 -4.68 -2.91
C ALA A 24 -27.28 -5.04 -3.92
N LEU A 25 -26.09 -4.46 -3.75
CA LEU A 25 -24.87 -4.95 -4.35
C LEU A 25 -24.87 -6.46 -4.13
N ALA A 26 -24.91 -7.19 -5.24
CA ALA A 26 -24.78 -8.63 -5.25
C ALA A 26 -23.54 -8.98 -4.43
N GLY A 27 -23.77 -9.53 -3.24
CA GLY A 27 -22.74 -10.23 -2.51
C GLY A 27 -22.46 -11.48 -3.30
N ASP A 28 -21.40 -11.45 -4.11
CA ASP A 28 -20.78 -12.66 -4.64
C ASP A 28 -20.56 -13.60 -3.46
N GLU A 29 -21.00 -14.85 -3.61
CA GLU A 29 -20.58 -15.97 -2.78
C GLU A 29 -19.08 -16.21 -3.00
N ALA A 30 -18.25 -15.32 -2.48
CA ALA A 30 -16.81 -15.39 -2.63
C ALA A 30 -16.27 -16.33 -1.54
N GLY A 31 -15.79 -17.51 -1.95
CA GLY A 31 -14.91 -18.32 -1.11
C GLY A 31 -13.75 -17.49 -0.56
N THR A 32 -13.18 -17.92 0.57
CA THR A 32 -12.08 -17.23 1.26
C THR A 32 -10.95 -16.87 0.28
N THR A 33 -10.70 -15.57 0.07
CA THR A 33 -9.65 -15.12 -0.85
C THR A 33 -8.26 -15.34 -0.25
N PHE A 34 -7.21 -15.31 -1.07
CA PHE A 34 -5.84 -15.37 -0.56
C PHE A 34 -5.53 -14.20 0.41
N ARG A 35 -6.02 -12.99 0.14
CA ARG A 35 -5.89 -11.86 1.07
C ARG A 35 -6.55 -12.14 2.42
N ASP A 36 -7.69 -12.83 2.43
CA ASP A 36 -8.37 -13.23 3.68
C ASP A 36 -7.56 -14.26 4.46
N LEU A 37 -6.88 -15.19 3.79
CA LEU A 37 -5.94 -16.13 4.43
C LEU A 37 -4.77 -15.39 5.08
N VAL A 38 -4.22 -14.36 4.43
CA VAL A 38 -3.14 -13.55 4.99
C VAL A 38 -3.62 -12.72 6.19
N ARG A 39 -4.81 -12.12 6.11
CA ARG A 39 -5.43 -11.42 7.26
C ARG A 39 -5.68 -12.37 8.43
N LYS A 40 -6.14 -13.59 8.14
CA LYS A 40 -6.33 -14.63 9.16
C LYS A 40 -5.00 -15.02 9.80
N TYR A 41 -3.93 -15.20 9.02
CA TYR A 41 -2.59 -15.41 9.56
C TYR A 41 -2.16 -14.27 10.48
N ALA A 42 -2.34 -13.01 10.07
CA ALA A 42 -1.95 -11.86 10.89
C ALA A 42 -2.69 -11.79 12.23
N LYS A 43 -3.90 -12.36 12.30
CA LYS A 43 -4.72 -12.41 13.52
C LYS A 43 -4.41 -13.63 14.39
N ASP A 44 -4.34 -14.81 13.78
CA ASP A 44 -4.37 -16.10 14.49
C ASP A 44 -2.97 -16.77 14.55
N GLY A 45 -2.00 -16.30 13.76
CA GLY A 45 -0.67 -16.88 13.65
C GLY A 45 -0.62 -18.25 12.99
N ASP A 46 -1.70 -18.71 12.33
CA ASP A 46 -1.75 -20.02 11.68
C ASP A 46 -0.91 -20.06 10.38
N GLY A 47 0.38 -20.29 10.55
CA GLY A 47 1.34 -20.43 9.46
C GLY A 47 1.17 -21.70 8.63
N LYS A 48 0.41 -22.71 9.12
CA LYS A 48 0.27 -24.01 8.43
C LYS A 48 -0.67 -23.90 7.24
N THR A 49 -1.81 -23.22 7.42
CA THR A 49 -2.78 -23.01 6.33
C THR A 49 -2.16 -22.19 5.20
N LEU A 50 -1.43 -21.12 5.56
CA LEU A 50 -0.76 -20.26 4.58
C LEU A 50 0.38 -21.00 3.87
N ALA A 51 1.21 -21.77 4.61
CA ALA A 51 2.25 -22.61 4.03
C ALA A 51 1.70 -23.57 2.97
N LYS A 52 0.58 -24.24 3.27
CA LYS A 52 -0.06 -25.18 2.33
C LYS A 52 -0.50 -24.50 1.04
N LYS A 53 -1.10 -23.30 1.13
CA LYS A 53 -1.58 -22.57 -0.05
C LYS A 53 -0.41 -22.01 -0.89
N ILE A 54 0.69 -21.59 -0.25
CA ILE A 54 1.89 -21.07 -0.95
C ILE A 54 2.80 -22.18 -1.47
N GLY A 55 2.73 -23.40 -0.92
CA GLY A 55 3.59 -24.53 -1.33
C GLY A 55 4.85 -24.71 -0.47
N PHE A 56 4.92 -24.08 0.70
CA PHE A 56 6.02 -24.29 1.64
C PHE A 56 5.97 -25.68 2.28
N SER A 57 7.14 -26.26 2.53
CA SER A 57 7.29 -27.54 3.24
C SER A 57 7.28 -27.39 4.77
N LYS A 58 7.46 -26.17 5.27
CA LYS A 58 7.44 -25.78 6.68
C LYS A 58 6.34 -24.74 6.92
N ASN A 59 5.95 -24.57 8.18
CA ASN A 59 5.02 -23.52 8.56
C ASN A 59 5.60 -22.14 8.20
N VAL A 60 4.72 -21.20 7.85
CA VAL A 60 5.09 -19.80 7.74
C VAL A 60 5.29 -19.25 9.16
N GLU A 61 6.49 -18.73 9.41
CA GLU A 61 6.87 -18.16 10.71
C GLU A 61 6.65 -16.64 10.73
N HIS A 62 6.88 -15.97 9.60
CA HIS A 62 6.76 -14.50 9.48
C HIS A 62 6.06 -14.09 8.19
N VAL A 63 5.23 -13.05 8.28
CA VAL A 63 4.60 -12.40 7.12
C VAL A 63 4.58 -10.90 7.32
N VAL A 64 5.14 -10.17 6.35
CA VAL A 64 4.91 -8.74 6.20
C VAL A 64 4.10 -8.53 4.94
N ALA A 65 2.91 -7.94 5.10
CA ALA A 65 1.97 -7.72 4.01
C ALA A 65 1.30 -6.35 4.13
N LEU A 66 1.00 -5.74 2.99
CA LEU A 66 0.28 -4.47 2.93
C LEU A 66 -0.64 -4.41 1.70
N GLU A 67 -1.66 -3.59 1.83
CA GLU A 67 -2.46 -3.09 0.72
C GLU A 67 -2.10 -1.63 0.45
N TYR A 68 -2.10 -1.22 -0.82
CA TYR A 68 -1.85 0.17 -1.18
C TYR A 68 -2.72 0.62 -2.35
N ALA A 69 -3.04 1.91 -2.39
CA ALA A 69 -3.80 2.52 -3.46
C ALA A 69 -3.29 3.95 -3.73
N VAL A 70 -3.16 4.29 -5.01
CA VAL A 70 -3.02 5.68 -5.44
C VAL A 70 -4.40 6.17 -5.84
N LEU A 71 -4.88 7.20 -5.15
CA LEU A 71 -6.20 7.78 -5.32
C LEU A 71 -6.05 9.10 -6.09
N LEU A 72 -6.56 9.14 -7.33
CA LEU A 72 -6.58 10.35 -8.14
C LEU A 72 -7.79 11.20 -7.78
N LEU A 73 -7.57 12.50 -7.57
CA LEU A 73 -8.61 13.48 -7.32
C LEU A 73 -9.19 13.97 -8.65
N ALA A 74 -10.47 13.68 -8.88
CA ALA A 74 -11.22 14.18 -10.01
C ALA A 74 -11.59 15.68 -9.83
N PRO A 75 -11.90 16.40 -10.92
CA PRO A 75 -12.32 17.80 -10.85
C PRO A 75 -13.56 18.05 -9.98
N ASP A 76 -14.43 17.05 -9.82
CA ASP A 76 -15.62 17.12 -8.95
C ASP A 76 -15.30 16.87 -7.46
N GLY A 77 -14.01 16.74 -7.11
CA GLY A 77 -13.52 16.52 -5.76
C GLY A 77 -13.58 15.06 -5.29
N LYS A 78 -14.08 14.12 -6.11
CA LYS A 78 -14.09 12.70 -5.76
C LYS A 78 -12.72 12.07 -5.94
N LYS A 79 -12.41 11.09 -5.10
CA LYS A 79 -11.17 10.31 -5.16
C LYS A 79 -11.48 8.93 -5.74
N ALA A 80 -10.70 8.49 -6.72
CA ALA A 80 -10.84 7.17 -7.31
C ALA A 80 -9.49 6.45 -7.36
N PRO A 81 -9.42 5.15 -7.04
CA PRO A 81 -8.18 4.39 -7.17
C PRO A 81 -7.76 4.28 -8.63
N VAL A 82 -6.46 4.46 -8.88
CA VAL A 82 -5.85 4.25 -10.19
C VAL A 82 -5.78 2.74 -10.49
N PRO A 83 -6.50 2.23 -11.51
CA PRO A 83 -6.63 0.78 -11.72
C PRO A 83 -5.36 0.05 -12.17
N ASP A 84 -4.47 0.72 -12.90
CA ASP A 84 -3.16 0.13 -13.26
C ASP A 84 -2.07 1.18 -13.08
N ILE A 85 -1.58 1.28 -11.84
CA ILE A 85 -0.55 2.25 -11.49
C ILE A 85 0.76 2.03 -12.27
N LYS A 86 1.05 0.81 -12.75
CA LYS A 86 2.31 0.50 -13.46
C LYS A 86 2.33 1.10 -14.87
N THR A 87 1.15 1.25 -15.50
CA THR A 87 1.02 1.79 -16.86
C THR A 87 0.37 3.18 -16.89
N HIS A 88 -0.26 3.61 -15.80
CA HIS A 88 -0.88 4.93 -15.71
C HIS A 88 0.11 6.06 -15.95
N GLN A 89 -0.35 7.09 -16.67
CA GLN A 89 0.40 8.31 -16.93
C GLN A 89 -0.39 9.49 -16.37
N PHE A 90 0.10 10.06 -15.28
CA PHE A 90 -0.44 11.26 -14.67
C PHE A 90 -0.14 12.48 -15.55
N ARG A 91 -0.99 13.49 -15.45
CA ARG A 91 -0.78 14.80 -16.09
C ARG A 91 -0.24 15.79 -15.06
N ILE A 92 0.51 16.78 -15.53
CA ILE A 92 0.85 17.93 -14.69
C ILE A 92 -0.44 18.58 -14.18
N GLY A 93 -0.49 18.86 -12.88
CA GLY A 93 -1.66 19.34 -12.14
C GLY A 93 -2.56 18.24 -11.57
N ASP A 94 -2.34 16.96 -11.91
CA ASP A 94 -3.05 15.86 -11.26
C ASP A 94 -2.72 15.84 -9.76
N ARG A 95 -3.75 15.62 -8.94
CA ARG A 95 -3.62 15.59 -7.48
C ARG A 95 -3.94 14.20 -6.96
N ILE A 96 -3.08 13.67 -6.09
CA ILE A 96 -3.21 12.31 -5.57
C ILE A 96 -3.14 12.24 -4.05
N HIS A 97 -3.81 11.21 -3.52
CA HIS A 97 -3.52 10.62 -2.21
C HIS A 97 -2.94 9.24 -2.38
N VAL A 98 -2.06 8.84 -1.48
CA VAL A 98 -1.51 7.49 -1.42
C VAL A 98 -1.94 6.88 -0.10
N LYS A 99 -2.72 5.80 -0.17
CA LYS A 99 -3.16 5.03 0.99
C LYS A 99 -2.31 3.78 1.11
N ILE A 100 -1.77 3.51 2.30
CA ILE A 100 -1.03 2.30 2.64
C ILE A 100 -1.65 1.70 3.90
N GLN A 101 -1.95 0.41 3.86
CA GLN A 101 -2.63 -0.29 4.95
C GLN A 101 -1.94 -1.64 5.17
N PRO A 102 -1.10 -1.79 6.21
CA PRO A 102 -0.52 -3.08 6.51
C PRO A 102 -1.58 -4.06 7.00
N VAL A 103 -1.41 -5.33 6.62
CA VAL A 103 -2.32 -6.41 7.00
C VAL A 103 -2.04 -6.91 8.41
N GLY A 104 -0.75 -6.99 8.78
CA GLY A 104 -0.30 -7.16 10.16
C GLY A 104 0.17 -5.85 10.77
N ASN A 105 0.65 -5.88 12.01
CA ASN A 105 1.32 -4.72 12.58
C ASN A 105 2.66 -4.50 11.87
N SER A 106 2.99 -3.26 11.50
CA SER A 106 4.23 -2.99 10.77
C SER A 106 4.76 -1.58 11.01
N TYR A 107 6.08 -1.47 10.99
CA TYR A 107 6.77 -0.19 10.82
C TYR A 107 6.81 0.13 9.33
N ILE A 108 6.33 1.33 8.97
CA ILE A 108 6.24 1.78 7.58
C ILE A 108 7.22 2.93 7.33
N TYR A 109 7.99 2.81 6.25
CA TYR A 109 8.86 3.86 5.73
C TYR A 109 8.43 4.17 4.31
N ILE A 110 8.36 5.46 3.97
CA ILE A 110 7.99 5.89 2.63
C ILE A 110 9.01 6.91 2.18
N LEU A 111 9.67 6.62 1.06
CA LEU A 111 10.57 7.54 0.39
C LEU A 111 9.99 7.89 -0.97
N HIS A 112 10.10 9.15 -1.34
CA HIS A 112 9.88 9.61 -2.70
C HIS A 112 11.22 9.69 -3.42
N GLU A 113 11.28 9.17 -4.64
CA GLU A 113 12.38 9.35 -5.56
C GLU A 113 11.86 10.12 -6.77
N GLY A 114 12.32 11.37 -6.92
CA GLY A 114 11.94 12.24 -8.02
C GLY A 114 12.62 11.85 -9.33
N ALA A 115 12.20 12.46 -10.44
CA ALA A 115 12.72 12.16 -11.78
C ALA A 115 14.24 12.42 -11.95
N SER A 116 14.82 13.26 -11.11
CA SER A 116 16.27 13.51 -11.06
C SER A 116 17.05 12.44 -10.28
N GLY A 117 16.37 11.46 -9.69
CA GLY A 117 16.93 10.47 -8.77
C GLY A 117 17.14 10.99 -7.34
N GLN A 118 16.81 12.26 -7.07
CA GLN A 118 16.83 12.79 -5.71
C GLN A 118 15.77 12.11 -4.85
N ARG A 119 16.14 11.76 -3.62
CA ARG A 119 15.26 11.10 -2.66
C ARG A 119 14.87 12.02 -1.51
N LEU A 120 13.59 12.04 -1.21
CA LEU A 120 12.98 12.67 -0.05
C LEU A 120 12.35 11.59 0.83
N CYS A 121 12.56 11.66 2.14
CA CYS A 121 11.81 10.83 3.07
C CYS A 121 10.43 11.47 3.28
N LEU A 122 9.36 10.71 3.08
CA LEU A 122 7.99 11.14 3.37
C LEU A 122 7.51 10.61 4.71
N LEU A 123 7.94 9.40 5.09
CA LEU A 123 7.72 8.84 6.42
C LEU A 123 8.96 8.12 6.96
N PRO A 124 9.29 8.34 8.25
CA PRO A 124 8.65 9.28 9.20
C PRO A 124 8.88 10.77 8.85
N THR A 125 8.03 11.68 9.35
CA THR A 125 7.93 13.09 8.90
C THR A 125 8.95 14.05 9.52
N SER A 126 9.43 13.83 10.75
CA SER A 126 10.68 14.36 11.33
C SER A 126 10.65 14.13 12.83
N GLU A 127 11.62 13.41 13.39
CA GLU A 127 11.76 13.06 14.83
C GLU A 127 10.85 11.97 15.39
N GLU A 128 9.80 11.56 14.68
CA GLU A 128 9.02 10.41 15.09
C GLU A 128 9.78 9.10 14.85
N LYS A 129 9.66 8.17 15.81
CA LYS A 129 9.94 6.76 15.50
C LYS A 129 9.11 6.38 14.27
N PRO A 130 9.63 5.54 13.37
CA PRO A 130 8.86 5.07 12.22
C PRO A 130 7.47 4.62 12.69
N PRO A 131 6.39 5.06 12.01
CA PRO A 131 5.05 4.81 12.51
C PRO A 131 4.81 3.31 12.63
N PHE A 132 4.46 2.88 13.84
CA PHE A 132 4.02 1.51 14.10
C PHE A 132 2.52 1.43 13.83
N VAL A 133 2.19 1.08 12.59
CA VAL A 133 0.81 1.03 12.10
C VAL A 133 0.22 -0.32 12.46
N LYS A 134 -0.92 -0.32 13.15
CA LYS A 134 -1.57 -1.58 13.55
C LYS A 134 -2.28 -2.22 12.35
N ALA A 135 -2.47 -3.53 12.42
CA ALA A 135 -3.27 -4.28 11.46
C ALA A 135 -4.62 -3.60 11.22
N GLY A 136 -4.91 -3.29 9.96
CA GLY A 136 -6.16 -2.65 9.55
C GLY A 136 -6.19 -1.12 9.64
N GLU A 137 -5.23 -0.49 10.32
CA GLU A 137 -5.05 0.97 10.26
C GLU A 137 -4.41 1.39 8.92
N SER A 138 -4.58 2.65 8.53
CA SER A 138 -4.07 3.15 7.25
C SER A 138 -3.27 4.42 7.44
N VAL A 139 -2.16 4.49 6.70
CA VAL A 139 -1.40 5.72 6.47
C VAL A 139 -1.91 6.33 5.17
N VAL A 140 -2.22 7.62 5.18
CA VAL A 140 -2.62 8.38 3.99
C VAL A 140 -1.64 9.54 3.79
N LEU A 141 -1.06 9.63 2.60
CA LEU A 141 -0.10 10.67 2.25
C LEU A 141 -0.58 11.55 1.08
N PRO A 142 -0.34 12.87 1.14
CA PRO A 142 0.06 13.60 2.36
C PRO A 142 -1.08 13.57 3.41
N GLU A 143 -0.74 13.81 4.68
CA GLU A 143 -1.73 13.90 5.76
C GLU A 143 -2.69 15.07 5.51
N ASP A 144 -2.13 16.21 5.07
CA ASP A 144 -2.86 17.41 4.68
C ASP A 144 -2.70 17.70 3.18
N GLY A 145 -3.78 18.14 2.53
CA GLY A 145 -3.75 18.53 1.12
C GLY A 145 -3.62 17.33 0.17
N PHE A 146 -2.80 17.47 -0.88
CA PHE A 146 -2.58 16.47 -1.92
C PHE A 146 -1.14 16.56 -2.44
N PHE A 147 -0.59 15.45 -2.92
CA PHE A 147 0.56 15.55 -3.82
C PHE A 147 0.06 16.02 -5.18
N GLU A 148 0.77 16.96 -5.78
CA GLU A 148 0.48 17.49 -7.10
C GLU A 148 1.65 17.21 -8.03
N PHE A 149 1.36 16.71 -9.22
CA PHE A 149 2.39 16.53 -10.25
C PHE A 149 2.76 17.89 -10.86
N THR A 150 4.01 18.31 -10.72
CA THR A 150 4.52 19.59 -11.21
C THR A 150 5.53 19.41 -12.33
N GLU A 151 5.89 20.49 -13.03
CA GLU A 151 6.98 20.45 -14.01
C GLU A 151 8.36 20.27 -13.34
N PRO A 152 9.33 19.62 -14.03
CA PRO A 152 9.18 18.92 -15.30
C PRO A 152 8.53 17.55 -15.13
N PRO A 153 7.74 17.06 -16.11
CA PRO A 153 7.20 15.70 -16.07
C PRO A 153 8.33 14.66 -16.09
N GLY A 154 8.08 13.51 -15.49
CA GLY A 154 9.09 12.45 -15.45
C GLY A 154 8.66 11.18 -14.76
N ASN A 155 9.65 10.32 -14.53
CA ASN A 155 9.47 9.06 -13.82
C ASN A 155 9.79 9.27 -12.35
N GLU A 156 8.76 9.42 -11.53
CA GLU A 156 8.88 9.46 -10.08
C GLU A 156 8.41 8.13 -9.50
N GLN A 157 8.79 7.85 -8.25
CA GLN A 157 8.33 6.66 -7.57
C GLN A 157 8.29 6.83 -6.06
N LEU A 158 7.38 6.11 -5.42
CA LEU A 158 7.42 5.88 -3.98
C LEU A 158 8.07 4.54 -3.70
N LEU A 159 9.01 4.53 -2.77
CA LEU A 159 9.64 3.36 -2.21
C LEU A 159 9.02 3.14 -0.84
N VAL A 160 8.22 2.09 -0.72
CA VAL A 160 7.53 1.73 0.52
C VAL A 160 8.23 0.53 1.12
N VAL A 161 8.65 0.66 2.37
CA VAL A 161 9.27 -0.42 3.14
C VAL A 161 8.37 -0.73 4.34
N ALA A 162 7.98 -1.98 4.48
CA ALA A 162 7.28 -2.47 5.67
C ALA A 162 8.12 -3.54 6.38
N THR A 163 8.13 -3.49 7.71
CA THR A 163 8.95 -4.37 8.56
C THR A 163 8.24 -4.67 9.88
N GLU A 164 8.49 -5.83 10.47
CA GLU A 164 7.97 -6.20 11.81
C GLU A 164 8.71 -5.46 12.93
N LYS A 165 9.99 -5.14 12.70
CA LYS A 165 10.89 -4.46 13.62
C LYS A 165 11.46 -3.20 12.98
N PRO A 166 11.72 -2.14 13.75
CA PRO A 166 12.27 -0.92 13.18
C PRO A 166 13.69 -1.17 12.64
N VAL A 167 14.04 -0.50 11.55
CA VAL A 167 15.35 -0.57 10.90
C VAL A 167 16.08 0.75 11.15
N SER A 168 17.17 0.68 11.90
CA SER A 168 17.91 1.86 12.38
C SER A 168 18.35 2.79 11.26
N ASP A 169 18.88 2.23 10.17
CA ASP A 169 19.44 3.03 9.09
C ASP A 169 18.35 3.80 8.33
N LEU A 170 17.19 3.16 8.12
CA LEU A 170 16.04 3.81 7.48
C LEU A 170 15.45 4.91 8.36
N ALA A 171 15.39 4.70 9.68
CA ALA A 171 15.00 5.73 10.64
C ALA A 171 16.01 6.89 10.68
N ALA A 172 17.31 6.61 10.58
CA ALA A 172 18.36 7.63 10.58
C ALA A 172 18.30 8.55 9.35
N LEU A 173 17.91 8.03 8.17
CA LEU A 173 17.71 8.86 6.98
C LEU A 173 16.63 9.92 7.21
N ALA A 174 15.52 9.50 7.80
CA ALA A 174 14.38 10.38 8.09
C ALA A 174 14.72 11.45 9.14
N ASN A 175 15.78 11.28 9.92
CA ASN A 175 16.29 12.40 10.70
C ASN A 175 17.07 13.34 9.77
N VAL A 176 18.14 12.83 9.14
CA VAL A 176 19.10 13.64 8.38
C VAL A 176 18.50 14.44 7.21
N VAL A 177 17.50 13.91 6.50
CA VAL A 177 16.88 14.59 5.35
C VAL A 177 16.21 15.90 5.75
N PHE A 178 15.72 16.01 6.98
CA PHE A 178 14.90 17.14 7.45
C PHE A 178 15.66 18.18 8.27
N HIS A 179 16.91 17.92 8.68
CA HIS A 179 17.59 18.76 9.67
C HIS A 179 18.17 20.08 9.13
N LYS A 180 18.22 20.29 7.80
CA LYS A 180 18.49 21.57 7.10
C LYS A 180 18.63 21.35 5.58
N PRO A 181 18.21 22.30 4.73
CA PRO A 181 18.53 22.28 3.30
C PRO A 181 20.05 22.39 3.08
N ASP A 182 20.54 21.82 1.97
CA ASP A 182 21.97 21.61 1.72
C ASP A 182 22.80 22.92 1.71
N ASP A 183 22.17 24.06 1.45
CA ASP A 183 22.76 25.38 1.48
C ASP A 183 23.03 25.91 2.90
N GLN A 184 22.35 25.36 3.91
CA GLN A 184 22.48 25.75 5.32
C GLN A 184 23.35 24.80 6.15
N LEU A 185 23.90 23.76 5.53
CA LEU A 185 24.76 22.77 6.19
C LEU A 185 26.23 23.19 6.15
N THR A 186 26.90 23.06 7.30
CA THR A 186 28.37 23.08 7.37
C THR A 186 28.97 21.91 6.58
N ALA A 187 30.25 21.99 6.22
CA ALA A 187 30.93 20.91 5.50
C ALA A 187 30.89 19.56 6.25
N GLN A 188 30.99 19.60 7.59
CA GLN A 188 30.91 18.40 8.43
C GLN A 188 29.51 17.80 8.43
N GLU A 189 28.46 18.63 8.53
CA GLU A 189 27.07 18.15 8.46
C GLU A 189 26.74 17.59 7.07
N LYS A 190 27.30 18.16 5.99
CA LYS A 190 27.18 17.61 4.63
C LYS A 190 27.81 16.22 4.52
N GLU A 191 28.99 16.04 5.11
CA GLU A 191 29.67 14.73 5.08
C GLU A 191 28.88 13.66 5.85
N ILE A 192 28.38 14.01 7.05
CA ILE A 192 27.50 13.12 7.84
C ILE A 192 26.25 12.76 7.04
N LYS A 193 25.62 13.77 6.40
CA LYS A 193 24.44 13.58 5.55
C LYS A 193 24.70 12.65 4.38
N ASN A 194 25.82 12.82 3.69
CA ASN A 194 26.22 11.98 2.56
C ASN A 194 26.53 10.55 3.01
N SER A 195 27.24 10.37 4.13
CA SER A 195 27.52 9.05 4.70
C SER A 195 26.25 8.28 5.06
N ILE A 196 25.28 8.96 5.70
CA ILE A 196 24.00 8.33 6.07
C ILE A 196 23.16 8.02 4.83
N ARG A 197 23.10 8.92 3.84
CA ARG A 197 22.47 8.67 2.54
C ARG A 197 23.07 7.42 1.85
N ALA A 198 24.39 7.28 1.86
CA ALA A 198 25.07 6.14 1.26
C ALA A 198 24.71 4.81 1.97
N LYS A 199 24.74 4.78 3.31
CA LYS A 199 24.32 3.59 4.09
C LYS A 199 22.88 3.19 3.80
N VAL A 200 21.98 4.16 3.66
CA VAL A 200 20.57 3.88 3.37
C VAL A 200 20.41 3.36 1.95
N GLN A 201 21.15 3.92 0.99
CA GLN A 201 21.16 3.41 -0.37
C GLN A 201 21.66 1.96 -0.42
N GLU A 202 22.74 1.65 0.28
CA GLU A 202 23.24 0.28 0.44
C GLU A 202 22.19 -0.62 1.08
N ARG A 203 21.52 -0.15 2.14
CA ARG A 203 20.46 -0.92 2.81
C ARG A 203 19.28 -1.20 1.89
N LEU A 204 18.80 -0.19 1.16
CA LEU A 204 17.70 -0.35 0.19
C LEU A 204 18.09 -1.29 -0.95
N GLN A 205 19.34 -1.21 -1.41
CA GLN A 205 19.86 -2.10 -2.44
C GLN A 205 19.91 -3.54 -1.93
N SER A 206 20.44 -3.77 -0.73
CA SER A 206 20.49 -5.07 -0.07
C SER A 206 19.07 -5.66 0.12
N ILE A 207 18.10 -4.86 0.54
CA ILE A 207 16.70 -5.28 0.66
C ILE A 207 16.14 -5.71 -0.71
N ARG A 208 16.39 -4.94 -1.77
CA ARG A 208 15.94 -5.27 -3.13
C ARG A 208 16.58 -6.56 -3.64
N GLU A 209 17.86 -6.75 -3.41
CA GLU A 209 18.60 -7.96 -3.80
C GLU A 209 18.10 -9.19 -3.04
N GLN A 210 17.83 -9.07 -1.73
CA GLN A 210 17.23 -10.12 -0.94
C GLN A 210 15.85 -10.50 -1.50
N GLN A 211 15.00 -9.51 -1.77
CA GLN A 211 13.67 -9.74 -2.32
C GLN A 211 13.72 -10.34 -3.74
N ALA A 212 14.68 -9.93 -4.58
CA ALA A 212 14.89 -10.48 -5.92
C ALA A 212 15.43 -11.92 -5.90
N GLY A 213 16.13 -12.32 -4.84
CA GLY A 213 16.57 -13.70 -4.61
C GLY A 213 15.44 -14.63 -4.14
N ALA A 214 14.32 -14.08 -3.65
CA ALA A 214 13.16 -14.86 -3.26
C ALA A 214 12.31 -15.29 -4.47
N THR A 215 11.56 -16.38 -4.32
CA THR A 215 10.55 -16.75 -5.32
C THR A 215 9.50 -15.64 -5.39
N THR A 216 9.41 -14.96 -6.52
CA THR A 216 8.57 -13.77 -6.68
C THR A 216 7.46 -14.03 -7.68
N TYR A 217 6.22 -13.77 -7.28
CA TYR A 217 5.06 -13.77 -8.15
C TYR A 217 4.49 -12.36 -8.33
N ARG A 218 4.09 -12.03 -9.56
CA ARG A 218 3.45 -10.76 -9.92
C ARG A 218 2.25 -11.01 -10.82
N GLY A 219 1.05 -10.78 -10.32
CA GLY A 219 -0.18 -11.03 -11.07
C GLY A 219 -1.43 -11.12 -10.20
N LEU A 220 -2.57 -11.42 -10.82
CA LEU A 220 -3.85 -11.59 -10.12
C LEU A 220 -3.85 -12.91 -9.33
N LEU A 221 -4.30 -12.88 -8.07
CA LEU A 221 -4.29 -14.05 -7.20
C LEU A 221 -5.57 -14.89 -7.35
N ASN A 222 -5.74 -15.47 -8.54
CA ASN A 222 -6.74 -16.50 -8.81
C ASN A 222 -6.20 -17.90 -8.46
N ASP A 223 -7.03 -18.93 -8.56
CA ASP A 223 -6.62 -20.28 -8.17
C ASP A 223 -5.49 -20.85 -9.04
N ASP A 224 -5.51 -20.62 -10.36
CA ASP A 224 -4.45 -21.06 -11.27
C ASP A 224 -3.08 -20.45 -10.91
N ALA A 225 -3.07 -19.15 -10.60
CA ALA A 225 -1.88 -18.45 -10.13
C ALA A 225 -1.36 -19.02 -8.81
N LEU A 226 -2.26 -19.35 -7.87
CA LEU A 226 -1.87 -19.92 -6.58
C LEU A 226 -1.30 -21.34 -6.74
N GLU A 227 -1.81 -22.14 -7.67
CA GLU A 227 -1.23 -23.45 -8.01
C GLU A 227 0.15 -23.33 -8.68
N GLU A 228 0.35 -22.32 -9.53
CA GLU A 228 1.66 -22.01 -10.10
C GLU A 228 2.67 -21.62 -9.01
N ILE A 229 2.31 -20.69 -8.13
CA ILE A 229 3.13 -20.29 -6.98
C ILE A 229 3.47 -21.53 -6.14
N HIS A 230 2.46 -22.34 -5.80
CA HIS A 230 2.64 -23.58 -5.04
C HIS A 230 3.70 -24.49 -5.67
N ARG A 231 3.56 -24.75 -6.97
CA ARG A 231 4.48 -25.61 -7.71
C ARG A 231 5.89 -25.05 -7.71
N GLU A 232 6.06 -23.76 -7.98
CA GLU A 232 7.38 -23.12 -8.04
C GLU A 232 8.09 -23.11 -6.69
N VAL A 233 7.40 -22.71 -5.62
CA VAL A 233 7.94 -22.69 -4.26
C VAL A 233 8.42 -24.08 -3.85
N LYS A 234 7.60 -25.11 -4.13
CA LYS A 234 7.93 -26.50 -3.81
C LYS A 234 9.12 -27.02 -4.62
N GLN A 235 9.16 -26.74 -5.93
CA GLN A 235 10.25 -27.17 -6.81
C GLN A 235 11.59 -26.52 -6.43
N ARG A 236 11.56 -25.23 -6.05
CA ARG A 236 12.76 -24.50 -5.64
C ARG A 236 13.18 -24.78 -4.20
N GLY A 237 12.33 -25.45 -3.40
CA GLY A 237 12.54 -25.58 -1.96
C GLY A 237 12.65 -24.23 -1.28
N ALA A 238 11.91 -23.23 -1.79
CA ALA A 238 12.03 -21.86 -1.32
C ALA A 238 11.59 -21.77 0.15
N SER A 239 12.31 -20.96 0.93
CA SER A 239 11.98 -20.68 2.33
C SER A 239 11.42 -19.28 2.53
N GLU A 240 11.42 -18.46 1.47
CA GLU A 240 10.90 -17.10 1.41
C GLU A 240 10.21 -16.90 0.05
N THR A 241 9.10 -16.15 0.03
CA THR A 241 8.33 -15.89 -1.19
C THR A 241 7.73 -14.49 -1.13
N VAL A 242 7.73 -13.82 -2.27
CA VAL A 242 7.23 -12.46 -2.46
C VAL A 242 6.07 -12.52 -3.44
N ILE A 243 4.96 -11.87 -3.09
CA ILE A 243 3.75 -11.86 -3.92
C ILE A 243 3.31 -10.41 -4.09
N GLU A 244 3.16 -9.96 -5.33
CA GLU A 244 2.56 -8.66 -5.67
C GLU A 244 1.32 -8.86 -6.56
N GLU A 245 0.17 -8.44 -6.06
CA GLU A 245 -1.09 -8.38 -6.79
C GLU A 245 -1.40 -6.92 -7.18
N PRO A 246 -1.58 -6.59 -8.47
CA PRO A 246 -1.99 -5.26 -8.89
C PRO A 246 -3.42 -4.94 -8.42
N VAL A 247 -3.86 -3.69 -8.63
CA VAL A 247 -5.26 -3.32 -8.42
C VAL A 247 -6.12 -4.12 -9.41
N ALA A 248 -6.98 -5.00 -8.92
CA ALA A 248 -7.89 -5.80 -9.74
C ALA A 248 -9.23 -5.08 -9.93
N ALA A 249 -9.98 -5.41 -10.99
CA ALA A 249 -11.33 -4.90 -11.16
C ALA A 249 -12.20 -5.24 -9.94
N GLY A 250 -12.91 -4.25 -9.39
CA GLY A 250 -13.70 -4.40 -8.16
C GLY A 250 -12.88 -4.38 -6.86
N ARG A 251 -11.54 -4.39 -6.93
CA ARG A 251 -10.65 -4.17 -5.78
C ARG A 251 -10.09 -2.75 -5.83
N GLY A 252 -10.21 -2.01 -4.73
CA GLY A 252 -9.73 -0.62 -4.65
C GLY A 252 -8.24 -0.47 -4.32
N SER A 253 -7.50 -1.57 -4.19
CA SER A 253 -6.10 -1.60 -3.72
C SER A 253 -5.29 -2.72 -4.37
N ALA A 254 -4.01 -2.46 -4.58
CA ALA A 254 -2.99 -3.46 -4.82
C ALA A 254 -2.63 -4.13 -3.49
N PHE A 255 -2.01 -5.30 -3.56
CA PHE A 255 -1.57 -6.06 -2.39
C PHE A 255 -0.14 -6.56 -2.61
N ALA A 256 0.67 -6.51 -1.57
CA ALA A 256 2.02 -7.05 -1.60
C ALA A 256 2.32 -7.76 -0.29
N MET A 257 3.09 -8.84 -0.37
CA MET A 257 3.56 -9.55 0.80
C MET A 257 4.92 -10.21 0.59
N VAL A 258 5.61 -10.43 1.70
CA VAL A 258 6.70 -11.37 1.84
C VAL A 258 6.35 -12.34 2.96
N ALA A 259 6.55 -13.64 2.73
CA ALA A 259 6.35 -14.69 3.71
C ALA A 259 7.62 -15.52 3.85
N SER A 260 7.95 -15.90 5.09
CA SER A 260 9.15 -16.69 5.41
C SER A 260 8.82 -17.85 6.33
N THR A 261 9.50 -18.97 6.12
CA THR A 261 9.43 -20.19 6.95
C THR A 261 10.55 -20.28 7.98
N LYS A 262 11.45 -19.29 8.02
CA LYS A 262 12.61 -19.26 8.92
C LYS A 262 12.24 -18.50 10.19
N ALA A 263 12.32 -19.14 11.35
CA ALA A 263 11.95 -18.53 12.63
C ALA A 263 12.82 -17.32 13.01
N ASP A 264 14.07 -17.27 12.55
CA ASP A 264 15.02 -16.18 12.78
C ASP A 264 15.00 -15.09 11.71
N ALA A 265 14.17 -15.23 10.66
CA ALA A 265 14.07 -14.22 9.62
C ALA A 265 13.50 -12.90 10.15
N GLN A 266 13.87 -11.82 9.47
CA GLN A 266 13.27 -10.50 9.64
C GLN A 266 12.87 -10.02 8.24
N PRO A 267 11.81 -10.61 7.67
CA PRO A 267 11.43 -10.31 6.30
C PRO A 267 11.10 -8.82 6.17
N THR A 268 11.59 -8.22 5.10
CA THR A 268 11.37 -6.81 4.79
C THR A 268 10.61 -6.74 3.48
N LEU A 269 9.40 -6.19 3.51
CA LEU A 269 8.62 -5.98 2.30
C LEU A 269 9.05 -4.67 1.66
N PHE A 270 9.47 -4.73 0.40
CA PHE A 270 9.80 -3.57 -0.41
C PHE A 270 8.87 -3.47 -1.61
N VAL A 271 8.15 -2.35 -1.73
CA VAL A 271 7.23 -2.07 -2.84
C VAL A 271 7.64 -0.77 -3.52
N THR A 272 7.74 -0.81 -4.85
CA THR A 272 7.90 0.39 -5.69
C THR A 272 6.55 0.76 -6.30
N ILE A 273 6.07 1.96 -6.02
CA ILE A 273 4.86 2.52 -6.62
C ILE A 273 5.28 3.55 -7.66
N PRO A 274 5.17 3.25 -8.97
CA PRO A 274 5.54 4.19 -10.02
C PRO A 274 4.54 5.34 -10.11
N LEU A 275 5.04 6.57 -10.22
CA LEU A 275 4.28 7.80 -10.36
C LEU A 275 4.78 8.54 -11.61
N ARG A 276 4.39 8.04 -12.79
CA ARG A 276 4.85 8.58 -14.08
C ARG A 276 3.98 9.75 -14.51
N SER A 277 4.58 10.90 -14.75
CA SER A 277 3.89 12.08 -15.27
C SER A 277 4.29 12.39 -16.71
N VAL A 278 3.36 12.95 -17.47
CA VAL A 278 3.58 13.42 -18.85
C VAL A 278 3.16 14.88 -18.99
N ALA A 279 3.84 15.60 -19.89
CA ALA A 279 3.44 16.96 -20.23
C ALA A 279 2.01 16.97 -20.79
N VAL A 280 1.22 17.98 -20.41
CA VAL A 280 -0.02 18.27 -21.11
C VAL A 280 0.36 18.76 -22.50
N LYS A 281 0.07 17.98 -23.55
CA LYS A 281 0.19 18.49 -24.92
C LYS A 281 -0.72 19.71 -25.00
N SER A 282 -0.14 20.90 -25.12
CA SER A 282 -0.88 22.11 -25.45
C SER A 282 -1.49 21.91 -26.84
N GLY A 283 -2.73 21.45 -26.91
CA GLY A 283 -3.53 21.59 -28.11
C GLY A 283 -3.66 23.09 -28.37
N ARG A 284 -3.06 23.58 -29.46
CA ARG A 284 -3.48 24.86 -30.03
C ARG A 284 -4.95 24.73 -30.44
N PRO A 285 -5.74 25.82 -30.30
CA PRO A 285 -7.16 25.86 -30.65
C PRO A 285 -7.40 25.48 -32.11
#